data_AF-A0AAX0NKJ6-F1
#
_entry.id   AF-A0AAX0NKJ6-F1
#
_cell.length_a   1.000
_cell.length_b   1.000
_cell.length_c   1.000
_cell.angle_alpha   90.00
_cell.angle_beta   90.00
_cell.angle_gamma   90.00
#
_symmetry.space_group_name_H-M   'P 1'
#
loop_
_entity.id
_entity.type
_entity.pdbx_description
1 polymer ?
#
loop_
_entity_poly.entity_id
_entity_poly.type
_entity_poly.pdbx_seq_one_letter_code
_entity_poly.pdbx_strand_id
1 'polypeptide(L)' 'MLSIEIKSDISKTKGGKKLIDFIKAKYSECFYIAKNNDEKELRLKALDTMAFLDVIINKIKDKEDGK' A
#
# COMPACT_ATOMS: atom_id res chain seq x y z
N MET A 1 5.16 11.57 8.10
CA MET A 1 4.41 11.02 6.94
C MET A 1 4.71 9.54 6.89
N LEU A 2 3.71 8.66 6.74
CA LEU A 2 3.95 7.21 6.68
C LEU A 2 4.71 6.92 5.38
N SER A 3 5.92 6.37 5.50
CA SER A 3 6.75 6.04 4.33
C SER A 3 6.71 4.54 4.13
N ILE A 4 5.99 4.08 3.10
CA ILE A 4 5.94 2.67 2.73
C ILE A 4 7.05 2.40 1.74
N GLU A 5 8.00 1.56 2.15
CA GLU A 5 9.04 1.05 1.28
C GLU A 5 8.59 -0.26 0.63
N ILE A 6 8.53 -0.28 -0.71
CA ILE A 6 8.22 -1.46 -1.52
C ILE A 6 9.44 -1.72 -2.39
N LYS A 7 10.25 -2.71 -2.01
CA LYS A 7 11.38 -3.22 -2.80
C LYS A 7 10.90 -4.44 -3.56
N SER A 8 10.95 -4.37 -4.89
CA SER A 8 10.50 -5.43 -5.78
C SER A 8 11.15 -5.25 -7.15
N ASP A 9 11.55 -6.34 -7.78
CA ASP A 9 12.07 -6.37 -9.15
C ASP A 9 11.11 -5.74 -10.18
N ILE A 10 9.79 -5.80 -9.95
CA ILE A 10 8.79 -5.21 -10.85
C ILE A 10 8.93 -3.68 -10.97
N SER A 11 9.56 -3.03 -9.98
CA SER A 11 9.87 -1.60 -9.99
C SER A 11 10.76 -1.20 -11.17
N LYS A 12 11.49 -2.16 -11.76
CA LYS A 12 12.33 -1.98 -12.95
C LYS A 12 11.50 -1.84 -14.23
N THR A 13 10.23 -2.22 -14.21
CA THR A 13 9.31 -2.09 -15.35
C THR A 13 8.47 -0.81 -15.26
N LYS A 14 8.13 -0.22 -16.41
CA LYS A 14 7.25 0.97 -16.45
C LYS A 14 5.88 0.71 -15.81
N GLY A 15 5.33 -0.49 -16.01
CA GLY A 15 4.05 -0.91 -15.42
C GLY A 15 4.14 -1.12 -13.91
N GLY A 16 5.17 -1.84 -13.44
CA GLY A 16 5.37 -2.10 -12.01
C GLY A 16 5.68 -0.83 -11.22
N LYS A 17 6.43 0.12 -11.79
CA LYS A 17 6.60 1.45 -11.18
C LYS A 17 5.26 2.16 -10.97
N LYS A 18 4.38 2.20 -12.00
CA LYS A 18 3.04 2.79 -11.88
C LYS A 18 2.20 2.09 -10.81
N LEU A 19 2.28 0.77 -10.70
CA LEU A 19 1.59 0.02 -9.66
C LEU A 19 2.09 0.39 -8.26
N ILE A 20 3.41 0.45 -8.06
CA ILE A 20 4.01 0.84 -6.78
C ILE A 20 3.61 2.26 -6.39
N ASP A 21 3.66 3.20 -7.34
CA ASP A 21 3.27 4.60 -7.12
C ASP A 21 1.78 4.70 -6.75
N PHE A 22 0.92 3.93 -7.44
CA PHE A 22 -0.51 3.84 -7.12
C PHE A 22 -0.75 3.31 -5.70
N ILE A 23 -0.08 2.21 -5.32
CA ILE A 23 -0.22 1.62 -3.98
C ILE A 23 0.19 2.64 -2.91
N LYS A 24 1.33 3.32 -3.08
CA LYS A 24 1.82 4.33 -2.12
C LYS A 24 0.85 5.50 -1.97
N ALA A 25 0.32 6.00 -3.09
CA ALA A 25 -0.64 7.08 -3.09
C ALA A 25 -1.94 6.67 -2.37
N LYS A 26 -2.50 5.51 -2.73
CA LYS A 26 -3.73 5.00 -2.11
C LYS A 26 -3.58 4.67 -0.63
N TYR A 27 -2.47 4.10 -0.22
CA TYR A 27 -2.23 3.84 1.18
C TYR A 27 -2.14 5.14 2.00
N SER A 28 -1.47 6.15 1.45
CA SER A 28 -1.36 7.47 2.11
C SER A 28 -2.73 8.16 2.25
N GLU A 29 -3.57 8.07 1.21
CA GLU A 29 -4.96 8.55 1.22
C GLU A 29 -5.79 7.84 2.30
N CYS A 30 -5.76 6.51 2.32
CA CYS A 30 -6.49 5.73 3.32
C CYS A 30 -5.99 6.00 4.75
N PHE A 31 -4.68 6.13 4.95
CA PHE A 31 -4.11 6.49 6.26
C PHE A 31 -4.62 7.86 6.73
N TYR A 32 -4.67 8.84 5.83
CA TYR A 32 -5.20 10.16 6.14
C TYR A 32 -6.69 10.10 6.54
N ILE A 33 -7.51 9.35 5.80
CA ILE A 33 -8.94 9.16 6.11
C ILE A 33 -9.10 8.45 7.46
N ALA A 34 -8.37 7.35 7.68
CA ALA A 34 -8.45 6.57 8.91
C ALA A 34 -8.07 7.37 10.16
N LYS A 35 -7.12 8.32 10.01
CA LYS A 35 -6.62 9.15 11.11
C LYS A 35 -7.48 10.38 11.41
N ASN A 36 -8.05 11.03 10.37
CA ASN A 36 -8.60 12.38 10.51
C ASN A 36 -10.10 12.49 10.24
N ASN A 37 -10.78 11.41 9.85
CA ASN A 37 -12.22 11.44 9.57
C ASN A 37 -13.02 10.98 10.80
N ASP A 38 -14.05 11.70 11.22
CA ASP A 38 -14.88 11.30 12.37
C ASP A 38 -15.96 10.26 12.00
N GLU A 39 -16.26 10.12 10.71
CA GLU A 39 -17.25 9.15 10.24
C GLU A 39 -16.68 7.72 10.31
N LYS A 40 -17.27 6.94 11.23
CA LYS A 40 -16.83 5.56 11.53
C LYS A 40 -16.80 4.67 10.29
N GLU A 41 -17.80 4.76 9.42
CA GLU A 41 -17.89 3.88 8.24
C GLU A 41 -16.75 4.16 7.24
N LEU A 42 -16.46 5.43 6.98
CA LEU A 42 -15.35 5.82 6.11
C LEU A 42 -13.99 5.42 6.68
N ARG A 43 -13.81 5.56 8.00
CA ARG A 43 -12.61 5.08 8.68
C ARG A 43 -12.42 3.57 8.53
N LEU A 44 -13.47 2.78 8.75
CA LEU A 44 -13.40 1.33 8.64
C LEU A 44 -13.08 0.90 7.21
N LYS A 45 -13.74 1.48 6.21
CA LYS A 45 -13.43 1.22 4.79
C LYS A 45 -11.98 1.57 4.42
N ALA A 46 -11.44 2.66 4.96
CA ALA A 46 -10.06 3.05 4.76
C ALA A 46 -9.08 2.03 5.38
N LEU A 47 -9.36 1.57 6.60
CA LEU A 47 -8.56 0.54 7.28
C LEU A 47 -8.61 -0.81 6.53
N ASP A 48 -9.78 -1.25 6.08
CA ASP A 48 -9.93 -2.47 5.29
C ASP A 48 -9.14 -2.39 3.98
N THR A 49 -9.18 -1.23 3.31
CA THR A 49 -8.41 -0.99 2.10
C THR A 49 -6.90 -1.03 2.37
N MET A 50 -6.45 -0.44 3.48
CA MET A 50 -5.04 -0.52 3.89
C MET A 50 -4.60 -1.96 4.13
N ALA A 51 -5.41 -2.76 4.84
CA ALA A 51 -5.11 -4.18 5.08
C ALA A 51 -5.03 -4.98 3.78
N PHE A 52 -5.90 -4.69 2.80
CA PHE A 52 -5.81 -5.30 1.47
C PHE A 52 -4.54 -4.88 0.72
N LEU A 53 -4.16 -3.60 0.77
CA LEU A 53 -2.92 -3.11 0.18
C LEU A 53 -1.68 -3.73 0.84
N ASP A 54 -1.70 -3.99 2.15
CA ASP A 54 -0.62 -4.71 2.85
C ASP A 54 -0.44 -6.13 2.30
N VAL A 55 -1.54 -6.84 1.99
CA VAL A 55 -1.47 -8.15 1.32
C VAL A 55 -0.82 -8.05 -0.05
N ILE A 56 -1.16 -7.02 -0.84
CA ILE A 56 -0.53 -6.81 -2.15
C ILE A 56 0.96 -6.51 -1.97
N ILE A 57 1.30 -5.59 -1.06
CA ILE A 57 2.69 -5.21 -0.76
C ILE A 57 3.51 -6.44 -0.38
N ASN A 58 2.97 -7.31 0.48
CA ASN A 58 3.65 -8.54 0.88
C ASN A 58 3.78 -9.56 -0.25
N LYS A 59 2.85 -9.58 -1.20
CA LYS A 59 2.93 -10.44 -2.39
C LYS A 59 3.95 -9.95 -3.42
N ILE A 60 4.12 -8.64 -3.57
CA ILE A 60 5.04 -8.05 -4.55
C ILE A 60 6.45 -7.84 -4.01
N LYS A 61 6.62 -7.69 -2.69
CA LYS A 61 7.94 -7.67 -2.08
C LYS A 61 8.61 -9.01 -2.40
N ASP A 62 9.81 -8.93 -2.96
CA ASP A 62 10.62 -10.11 -3.25
C ASP A 62 10.67 -10.98 -1.99
N LYS A 63 10.29 -12.24 -2.12
CA LYS A 63 10.72 -13.24 -1.16
C LYS A 63 12.24 -13.35 -1.29
N GLU A 64 12.99 -12.77 -0.35
CA GLU A 64 14.33 -13.26 -0.02
C GLU A 64 14.31 -14.68 0.58
N ASP A 65 13.26 -15.48 0.37
CA ASP A 65 13.24 -16.92 0.70
C ASP A 65 13.80 -17.74 -0.48
N GLY A 66 15.02 -17.40 -0.87
CA GLY A 66 15.85 -18.13 -1.83
C GLY A 66 17.06 -18.79 -1.16
N LYS A 67 16.93 -19.24 0.10
CA LYS A 67 17.82 -20.22 0.71
C LYS A 67 17.07 -21.49 1.07
#